data_AF-A0A839UWS0-F1
#
_entry.id   AF-A0A839UWS0-F1
#
_cell.length_a   1.000
_cell.length_b   1.000
_cell.length_c   1.000
_cell.angle_alpha   90.00
_cell.angle_beta   90.00
_cell.angle_gamma   90.00
#
_symmetry.space_group_name_H-M   'P 1'
#
loop_
_entity.id
_entity.type
_entity.pdbx_description
1 polymer ?
#
loop_
_entity_poly.entity_id
_entity_poly.type
_entity_poly.pdbx_seq_one_letter_code
_entity_poly.pdbx_strand_id
1 'polypeptide(L)' 'MTATAIRPALIAGAVVLCTTLTACNPYSPGQRAVGGGLIGAGTGAAVAGATRGNAGTGALIGGLVGAVGGAATTPR' A
#
# COMPACT_ATOMS: atom_id res chain seq x y z
N MET A 1 2.96 13.49 -18.65
CA MET A 1 4.15 14.28 -18.26
C MET A 1 4.46 13.97 -16.80
N THR A 2 5.66 13.47 -16.45
CA THR A 2 6.38 13.69 -15.15
C THR A 2 7.50 12.65 -14.93
N ALA A 3 8.63 12.82 -15.61
CA ALA A 3 9.87 12.09 -15.31
C ALA A 3 10.45 12.44 -13.90
N THR A 4 9.86 13.41 -13.20
CA THR A 4 10.22 13.86 -11.85
C THR A 4 9.65 13.00 -10.71
N ALA A 5 8.67 12.14 -10.97
CA ALA A 5 7.99 11.33 -9.94
C ALA A 5 8.77 10.04 -9.53
N ILE A 6 9.81 9.67 -10.27
CA ILE A 6 10.58 8.44 -10.05
C ILE A 6 11.48 8.55 -8.81
N ARG A 7 12.03 9.74 -8.52
CA ARG A 7 12.88 9.99 -7.35
C ARG A 7 12.15 9.83 -6.00
N PRO A 8 10.95 10.42 -5.77
CA PRO A 8 10.21 10.18 -4.54
C PRO A 8 9.63 8.76 -4.48
N ALA A 9 9.34 8.11 -5.62
CA ALA A 9 8.90 6.72 -5.66
C ALA A 9 9.98 5.73 -5.18
N LEU A 10 11.25 5.99 -5.50
CA LEU A 10 12.39 5.20 -5.00
C LEU A 10 12.58 5.36 -3.49
N ILE A 11 12.45 6.58 -2.96
CA ILE A 11 12.56 6.84 -1.52
C ILE A 11 11.37 6.23 -0.77
N ALA A 12 10.15 6.38 -1.30
CA ALA A 12 8.96 5.72 -0.75
C ALA A 12 9.08 4.19 -0.79
N GLY A 13 9.59 3.63 -1.89
CA GLY A 13 9.87 2.19 -2.02
C GLY A 13 10.89 1.71 -0.99
N ALA A 14 11.96 2.47 -0.76
CA ALA A 14 12.98 2.16 0.26
C ALA A 14 12.43 2.26 1.69
N VAL A 15 11.58 3.24 1.99
CA VAL A 15 10.92 3.38 3.30
C VAL A 15 9.92 2.24 3.53
N VAL A 16 9.16 1.84 2.50
CA VAL A 16 8.26 0.68 2.54
C VAL A 16 9.06 -0.61 2.77
N LEU A 17 10.18 -0.80 2.07
CA LEU A 17 11.06 -1.95 2.28
C LEU A 17 11.67 -1.97 3.70
N CYS A 18 12.11 -0.83 4.22
CA CYS A 18 12.63 -0.75 5.59
C CYS A 18 11.56 -1.00 6.67
N THR A 19 10.32 -0.59 6.42
CA THR A 19 9.19 -0.85 7.33
C THR A 19 8.66 -2.28 7.22
N THR A 20 8.72 -2.92 6.04
CA THR A 20 8.37 -4.34 5.90
C THR A 20 9.43 -5.26 6.52
N LEU A 21 10.72 -4.90 6.48
CA LEU A 21 11.78 -5.67 7.15
C LEU A 21 11.74 -5.57 8.68
N THR A 22 11.32 -4.44 9.25
CA THR A 22 11.20 -4.24 10.71
C THR A 22 9.86 -4.72 11.29
N ALA A 23 8.84 -4.94 10.45
CA ALA A 23 7.50 -5.40 10.83
C ALA A 23 7.26 -6.91 10.59
N CYS A 24 8.32 -7.72 10.54
CA CYS A 24 8.21 -9.16 10.35
C CYS A 24 7.71 -9.87 11.64
N ASN A 25 6.48 -9.59 12.05
CA ASN A 25 5.71 -10.47 12.93
C ASN A 25 4.40 -10.89 12.23
N PRO A 26 4.43 -11.97 11.41
CA PRO A 26 3.31 -12.42 10.57
C PRO A 26 1.99 -12.76 11.27
N TYR A 27 1.93 -12.82 12.61
CA TYR A 27 0.73 -13.15 13.38
C TYR A 27 0.00 -11.94 13.98
N SER A 28 0.52 -10.73 13.81
CA SER A 28 -0.12 -9.53 14.35
C SER A 28 -1.15 -8.94 13.35
N PRO A 29 -2.46 -8.90 13.68
CA PRO A 29 -3.51 -8.44 12.77
C PRO A 29 -3.40 -6.95 12.42
N GLY A 30 -2.93 -6.12 13.35
CA GLY A 30 -2.69 -4.69 13.08
C GLY A 30 -1.59 -4.46 12.04
N GLN A 31 -0.54 -5.28 12.06
CA GLN A 31 0.57 -5.15 11.11
C GLN A 31 0.21 -5.64 9.70
N ARG A 32 -0.58 -6.72 9.58
CA ARG A 32 -1.10 -7.14 8.26
C ARG A 32 -2.12 -6.14 7.71
N ALA A 33 -2.90 -5.47 8.56
CA ALA A 33 -3.79 -4.39 8.14
C ALA A 33 -3.03 -3.17 7.61
N VAL A 34 -2.00 -2.71 8.31
CA VAL A 34 -1.19 -1.56 7.87
C VAL A 34 -0.41 -1.89 6.59
N GLY A 35 0.22 -3.07 6.52
CA GLY A 35 0.96 -3.51 5.33
C GLY A 35 0.05 -3.71 4.12
N GLY A 36 -1.07 -4.41 4.30
CA GLY A 36 -2.06 -4.62 3.25
C GLY A 36 -2.68 -3.31 2.75
N GLY A 37 -2.97 -2.38 3.67
CA GLY A 37 -3.54 -1.08 3.31
C GLY A 37 -2.59 -0.15 2.57
N LEU A 38 -1.30 -0.14 2.91
CA LEU A 38 -0.31 0.62 2.15
C LEU A 38 -0.10 0.05 0.74
N ILE A 39 0.03 -1.28 0.64
CA ILE A 39 0.17 -1.97 -0.65
C ILE A 39 -1.05 -1.67 -1.52
N GLY A 40 -2.25 -1.90 -0.99
CA GLY A 40 -3.51 -1.69 -1.69
C GLY A 40 -3.72 -0.23 -2.08
N ALA A 41 -3.32 0.74 -1.25
CA ALA A 41 -3.37 2.15 -1.59
C ALA A 41 -2.43 2.49 -2.75
N GLY A 42 -1.21 1.94 -2.73
CA GLY A 42 -0.24 2.10 -3.81
C GLY A 42 -0.72 1.54 -5.14
N THR A 43 -1.21 0.28 -5.16
CA THR A 43 -1.76 -0.34 -6.37
C THR A 43 -3.04 0.32 -6.84
N GLY A 44 -3.95 0.66 -5.92
CA GLY A 44 -5.20 1.34 -6.25
C GLY A 44 -4.96 2.73 -6.87
N ALA A 45 -4.00 3.49 -6.36
CA ALA A 45 -3.59 4.77 -6.94
C ALA A 45 -2.97 4.60 -8.34
N ALA A 46 -2.11 3.59 -8.50
CA ALA A 46 -1.45 3.31 -9.76
C ALA A 46 -2.44 2.89 -10.86
N VAL A 47 -3.37 2.00 -10.53
CA VAL A 47 -4.41 1.54 -11.46
C VAL A 47 -5.36 2.68 -11.81
N ALA A 48 -5.88 3.42 -10.82
CA ALA A 48 -6.76 4.56 -11.09
C ALA A 48 -6.06 5.64 -11.93
N GLY A 49 -4.78 5.91 -11.67
CA GLY A 49 -3.96 6.80 -12.51
C GLY A 49 -3.79 6.29 -13.95
N ALA A 50 -3.62 4.97 -14.14
CA ALA A 50 -3.54 4.36 -15.46
C ALA A 50 -4.87 4.40 -16.22
N THR A 51 -6.01 4.30 -15.53
CA THR A 51 -7.35 4.35 -16.14
C THR A 51 -7.88 5.79 -16.34
N ARG A 52 -7.04 6.83 -16.12
CA ARG A 52 -7.45 8.25 -16.07
C ARG A 52 -8.51 8.60 -15.00
N GLY A 53 -8.67 7.74 -14.01
CA GLY A 53 -9.51 7.98 -12.84
C GLY A 53 -8.81 8.79 -11.75
N ASN A 54 -9.52 9.06 -10.65
CA ASN A 54 -8.95 9.74 -9.50
C ASN A 54 -8.02 8.81 -8.70
N ALA A 55 -6.70 9.08 -8.75
CA ALA A 55 -5.69 8.32 -8.03
C ALA A 55 -5.91 8.30 -6.51
N GLY A 56 -6.45 9.37 -5.92
CA GLY A 56 -6.77 9.44 -4.49
C GLY A 56 -7.94 8.52 -4.11
N THR A 57 -8.96 8.42 -4.95
CA THR A 57 -10.06 7.46 -4.77
C THR A 57 -9.57 6.03 -4.91
N GLY A 58 -8.71 5.76 -5.90
CA GLY A 58 -8.07 4.45 -6.06
C GLY A 58 -7.21 4.09 -4.85
N ALA A 59 -6.45 5.04 -4.31
CA ALA A 59 -5.65 4.84 -3.10
C ALA A 59 -6.51 4.55 -1.86
N LEU A 60 -7.60 5.28 -1.67
CA LEU A 60 -8.50 5.06 -0.54
C LEU A 60 -9.17 3.70 -0.61
N ILE A 61 -9.73 3.33 -1.76
CA ILE A 61 -10.43 2.06 -1.93
C ILE A 61 -9.44 0.91 -1.82
N GLY A 62 -8.33 0.98 -2.55
CA GLY A 62 -7.31 -0.05 -2.51
C GLY A 62 -6.70 -0.20 -1.11
N GLY A 63 -6.48 0.90 -0.40
CA GLY A 63 -5.93 0.85 0.96
C GLY A 63 -6.90 0.36 2.02
N LEU A 64 -8.19 0.68 1.90
CA LEU A 64 -9.21 0.10 2.78
C LEU A 64 -9.36 -1.40 2.54
N VAL A 65 -9.47 -1.82 1.28
CA VAL A 65 -9.61 -3.25 0.92
C VAL A 65 -8.36 -4.03 1.36
N GLY A 66 -7.16 -3.47 1.12
CA GLY A 66 -5.91 -4.05 1.54
C GLY A 66 -5.77 -4.15 3.07
N ALA A 67 -6.23 -3.14 3.82
CA ALA A 67 -6.17 -3.16 5.28
C ALA A 67 -7.17 -4.16 5.90
N VAL A 68 -8.41 -4.18 5.40
CA VAL A 68 -9.43 -5.11 5.87
C VAL A 68 -9.05 -6.54 5.49
N GLY A 69 -8.58 -6.78 4.27
CA GLY A 69 -8.09 -8.09 3.83
C GLY A 69 -6.89 -8.57 4.65
N GLY A 70 -5.96 -7.67 4.96
CA GLY A 70 -4.81 -7.93 5.82
C GLY A 70 -5.22 -8.30 7.25
N ALA A 71 -6.14 -7.55 7.86
CA ALA A 71 -6.69 -7.86 9.18
C ALA A 71 -7.45 -9.20 9.18
N ALA A 72 -8.38 -9.38 8.25
CA ALA A 72 -9.32 -10.51 8.21
C ALA A 72 -8.65 -11.85 7.89
N THR A 73 -7.58 -11.86 7.09
CA THR A 73 -6.84 -13.09 6.76
C THR A 73 -5.73 -13.41 7.77
N THR A 74 -5.65 -12.68 8.88
CA THR A 74 -4.67 -12.97 9.94
C THR A 74 -5.10 -14.21 10.72
N PRO A 75 -4.26 -15.26 10.82
CA PRO A 75 -4.53 -16.41 11.69
C PRO A 75 -4.47 -15.97 13.16
N ARG A 76 -5.44 -16.42 13.96
CA ARG A 76 -5.49 -16.24 15.42
C ARG A 76 -4.77 -17.35 16.16
#